data_AF-A0A323UNR1-F1
#
_entry.id   AF-A0A323UNR1-F1
#
_cell.length_a   1.000
_cell.length_b   1.000
_cell.length_c   1.000
_cell.angle_alpha   90.00
_cell.angle_beta   90.00
_cell.angle_gamma   90.00
#
_symmetry.space_group_name_H-M   'P 1'
#
loop_
_entity.id
_entity.type
_entity.pdbx_description
1 polymer ?
#
loop_
_entity_poly.entity_id
_entity_poly.type
_entity_poly.pdbx_seq_one_letter_code
_entity_poly.pdbx_strand_id
1 'polypeptide(L)'
;MASYVFYPGNGSQTDWAVPFPYLSADHVKVYSGGVAQPFTWINSALLRVTPAVPAGTVLLVKRETQKTPMTVFENTNNLTAENLTLAETQALFIAEEASDRANMSIALDEATGHFDFSARRATNAANPVNAQDLVTKQWAETAQTAQLAQAIAAKDAAINARATTEAARDVAIEKAQSAADDADFAHESIATVTGIASTVAADRATVASDKAVVAAYRNDTAADRVATAADRVATGQDRAAVAADKATVAADKATVAADKADVNTAKVAAQAAQAAAEAARDQAKQIVGSPAASGVTFAPASSITSTNVQDAIVEALADATETANTKLAKNQNLADVLDKAAARSNLGLGSAATLSAGNTAGNVVQLDAAGRLPNVDGSQLTGIQGIPVGTTILVNGGTAPPGFLKENGAVLSRAAYPALWAYAQTYCRVVSEADWANGNWGTFSYGDGSTTFRIPDTRGEFIRNWDDGRGADSGRPLGSFQGQDIQSHSHPYALPAGYNYGYANAWPLRAHPSASDTTWTGAAGGSETRPRNVSKMACIKY
;
A
#
# COMPACT_ATOMS: atom_id res chain seq x y z
N MET A 1 14.23 -74.24 -61.34
CA MET A 1 14.21 -72.86 -61.87
C MET A 1 12.95 -72.18 -61.36
N ALA A 2 12.89 -70.83 -61.37
CA ALA A 2 11.65 -70.15 -61.02
C ALA A 2 10.59 -70.37 -62.12
N SER A 3 9.41 -70.85 -61.74
CA SER A 3 8.26 -71.04 -62.62
C SER A 3 7.44 -69.75 -62.79
N TYR A 4 7.98 -68.60 -62.36
CA TYR A 4 7.31 -67.30 -62.37
C TYR A 4 8.31 -66.15 -62.51
N VAL A 5 7.78 -64.98 -62.89
CA VAL A 5 8.49 -63.70 -62.88
C VAL A 5 7.52 -62.58 -62.49
N PHE A 6 8.02 -61.62 -61.72
CA PHE A 6 7.32 -60.36 -61.43
C PHE A 6 7.90 -59.24 -62.29
N TYR A 7 7.04 -58.46 -62.93
CA TYR A 7 7.40 -57.25 -63.64
C TYR A 7 6.72 -56.02 -63.02
N PRO A 8 7.44 -54.90 -62.80
CA PRO A 8 6.84 -53.66 -62.33
C PRO A 8 5.99 -53.03 -63.44
N GLY A 9 4.73 -52.73 -63.14
CA GLY A 9 3.87 -51.91 -64.00
C GLY A 9 4.38 -50.48 -64.07
N ASN A 10 4.61 -49.98 -65.27
CA ASN A 10 5.10 -48.62 -65.55
C ASN A 10 4.04 -47.72 -66.24
N GLY A 11 2.84 -48.25 -66.51
CA GLY A 11 1.74 -47.52 -67.15
C GLY A 11 1.80 -47.44 -68.67
N SER A 12 2.85 -47.94 -69.33
CA SER A 12 3.05 -47.81 -70.78
C SER A 12 3.46 -49.10 -71.50
N GLN A 13 4.08 -50.05 -70.80
CA GLN A 13 4.52 -51.33 -71.37
C GLN A 13 3.36 -52.33 -71.49
N THR A 14 3.23 -52.90 -72.68
CA THR A 14 2.28 -53.97 -73.01
C THR A 14 2.94 -55.34 -73.14
N ASP A 15 4.24 -55.39 -73.43
CA ASP A 15 4.94 -56.60 -73.90
C ASP A 15 5.89 -57.13 -72.82
N TRP A 16 5.77 -58.42 -72.50
CA TRP A 16 6.41 -59.04 -71.34
C TRP A 16 6.99 -60.40 -71.70
N ALA A 17 8.20 -60.68 -71.24
CA ALA A 17 8.89 -61.93 -71.54
C ALA A 17 8.39 -63.10 -70.67
N VAL A 18 8.61 -64.32 -71.14
CA VAL A 18 8.35 -65.57 -70.43
C VAL A 18 9.70 -66.28 -70.22
N PRO A 19 10.41 -66.03 -69.11
CA PRO A 19 11.80 -66.45 -68.94
C PRO A 19 11.97 -67.90 -68.44
N PHE A 20 10.89 -68.70 -68.46
CA PHE A 20 10.86 -70.07 -67.94
C PHE A 20 10.25 -71.04 -68.97
N PRO A 21 10.70 -72.30 -69.01
CA PRO A 21 10.18 -73.30 -69.94
C PRO A 21 8.78 -73.79 -69.51
N TYR A 22 7.95 -74.16 -70.50
CA TYR A 22 6.57 -74.62 -70.31
C TYR A 22 6.22 -75.74 -71.33
N LEU A 23 5.27 -76.61 -70.97
CA LEU A 23 4.85 -77.74 -71.82
C LEU A 23 3.71 -77.40 -72.81
N SER A 24 2.86 -76.44 -72.46
CA SER A 24 1.86 -75.84 -73.36
C SER A 24 1.80 -74.34 -73.12
N ALA A 25 1.51 -73.58 -74.17
CA ALA A 25 1.21 -72.15 -74.09
C ALA A 25 0.06 -71.86 -73.10
N ASP A 26 -0.89 -72.79 -72.96
CA ASP A 26 -2.01 -72.69 -72.00
C ASP A 26 -1.59 -72.80 -70.54
N HIS A 27 -0.39 -73.35 -70.25
CA HIS A 27 0.14 -73.39 -68.89
C HIS A 27 0.64 -72.02 -68.42
N VAL A 28 0.84 -71.04 -69.30
CA VAL A 28 1.26 -69.69 -68.89
C VAL A 28 0.04 -68.87 -68.49
N LYS A 29 0.07 -68.30 -67.28
CA LYS A 29 -0.98 -67.47 -66.70
C LYS A 29 -0.42 -66.11 -66.31
N VAL A 30 -1.23 -65.07 -66.50
CA VAL A 30 -0.85 -63.68 -66.25
C VAL A 30 -1.84 -63.05 -65.27
N TYR A 31 -1.33 -62.34 -64.26
CA TYR A 31 -2.14 -61.65 -63.24
C TYR A 31 -1.58 -60.24 -63.00
N SER A 32 -2.45 -59.25 -62.85
CA SER A 32 -2.09 -57.89 -62.42
C SER A 32 -2.86 -57.54 -61.16
N GLY A 33 -2.18 -57.09 -60.12
CA GLY A 33 -2.80 -56.78 -58.82
C GLY A 33 -3.56 -57.95 -58.18
N GLY A 34 -3.21 -59.20 -58.53
CA GLY A 34 -3.90 -60.42 -58.10
C GLY A 34 -5.06 -60.88 -59.00
N VAL A 35 -5.50 -60.06 -59.98
CA VAL A 35 -6.58 -60.40 -60.91
C VAL A 35 -6.01 -60.97 -62.21
N ALA A 36 -6.54 -62.10 -62.67
CA ALA A 36 -6.12 -62.72 -63.94
C ALA A 36 -6.35 -61.77 -65.12
N GLN A 37 -5.38 -61.70 -66.05
CA GLN A 37 -5.40 -60.78 -67.20
C GLN A 37 -5.52 -61.56 -68.52
N PRO A 38 -6.30 -61.07 -69.49
CA PRO A 38 -6.21 -61.56 -70.87
C PRO A 38 -4.87 -61.14 -71.48
N PHE A 39 -4.29 -62.02 -72.30
CA PHE A 39 -3.06 -61.75 -73.02
C PHE A 39 -3.06 -62.47 -74.38
N THR A 40 -2.18 -62.04 -75.28
CA THR A 40 -1.91 -62.72 -76.55
C THR A 40 -0.42 -63.05 -76.67
N TRP A 41 -0.08 -64.11 -77.39
CA TRP A 41 1.31 -64.46 -77.68
C TRP A 41 1.84 -63.69 -78.89
N ILE A 42 3.04 -63.11 -78.78
CA ILE A 42 3.78 -62.53 -79.91
C ILE A 42 4.72 -63.60 -80.49
N ASN A 43 5.38 -64.36 -79.62
CA ASN A 43 6.18 -65.55 -79.95
C ASN A 43 6.31 -66.43 -78.68
N SER A 44 6.99 -67.57 -78.75
CA SER A 44 7.13 -68.53 -77.64
C SER A 44 7.88 -68.03 -76.39
N ALA A 45 8.42 -66.80 -76.39
CA ALA A 45 9.08 -66.21 -75.23
C ALA A 45 8.55 -64.80 -74.88
N LEU A 46 7.50 -64.31 -75.57
CA LEU A 46 6.99 -62.95 -75.42
C LEU A 46 5.46 -62.89 -75.57
N LEU A 47 4.79 -62.34 -74.56
CA LEU A 47 3.35 -62.11 -74.54
C LEU A 47 2.99 -60.62 -74.47
N ARG A 48 1.76 -60.28 -74.84
CA ARG A 48 1.19 -58.93 -74.81
C ARG A 48 -0.05 -58.88 -73.92
N VAL A 49 -0.07 -57.92 -73.00
CA VAL A 49 -1.20 -57.54 -72.16
C VAL A 49 -1.70 -56.17 -72.60
N THR A 50 -3.00 -56.03 -72.84
CA THR A 50 -3.64 -54.78 -73.28
C THR A 50 -4.94 -54.57 -72.47
N PRO A 51 -5.17 -53.39 -71.85
CA PRO A 51 -4.31 -52.20 -71.81
C PRO A 51 -2.99 -52.42 -71.05
N ALA A 52 -2.08 -51.44 -71.15
CA ALA A 52 -0.79 -51.46 -70.46
C ALA A 52 -0.94 -51.54 -68.93
N VAL A 53 0.01 -52.19 -68.26
CA VAL A 53 -0.05 -52.48 -66.83
C VAL A 53 0.13 -51.19 -66.01
N PRO A 54 -0.84 -50.77 -65.16
CA PRO A 54 -0.80 -49.48 -64.47
C PRO A 54 0.45 -49.25 -63.62
N ALA A 55 0.94 -48.01 -63.59
CA ALA A 55 2.08 -47.62 -62.80
C ALA A 55 1.88 -47.93 -61.29
N GLY A 56 2.86 -48.57 -60.66
CA GLY A 56 2.78 -48.95 -59.25
C GLY A 56 1.99 -50.24 -58.96
N THR A 57 1.47 -50.91 -59.99
CA THR A 57 1.01 -52.31 -59.87
C THR A 57 2.13 -53.29 -60.26
N VAL A 58 1.93 -54.58 -60.02
CA VAL A 58 2.88 -55.64 -60.40
C VAL A 58 2.16 -56.64 -61.30
N LEU A 59 2.79 -56.97 -62.42
CA LEU A 59 2.40 -58.09 -63.27
C LEU A 59 3.13 -59.35 -62.80
N LEU A 60 2.38 -60.42 -62.55
CA LEU A 60 2.88 -61.77 -62.33
C LEU A 60 2.63 -62.58 -63.60
N VAL A 61 3.71 -63.04 -64.24
CA VAL A 61 3.66 -64.04 -65.30
C VAL A 61 4.19 -65.35 -64.71
N LYS A 62 3.40 -66.43 -64.76
CA LYS A 62 3.77 -67.71 -64.15
C LYS A 62 3.29 -68.92 -64.95
N ARG A 63 3.90 -70.06 -64.68
CA ARG A 63 3.46 -71.39 -65.13
C ARG A 63 2.45 -71.97 -64.14
N GLU A 64 1.44 -72.64 -64.68
CA GLU A 64 0.50 -73.53 -64.02
C GLU A 64 0.37 -74.78 -64.89
N THR A 65 1.23 -75.77 -64.64
CA THR A 65 1.25 -77.03 -65.38
C THR A 65 0.05 -77.90 -64.99
N GLN A 66 -0.61 -78.50 -65.98
CA GLN A 66 -1.74 -79.39 -65.71
C GLN A 66 -1.34 -80.57 -64.81
N LYS A 67 -2.24 -80.96 -63.89
CA LYS A 67 -1.99 -82.03 -62.90
C LYS A 67 -2.39 -83.42 -63.40
N THR A 68 -3.16 -83.49 -64.47
CA THR A 68 -3.51 -84.71 -65.22
C THR A 68 -2.28 -85.18 -66.01
N PRO A 69 -1.85 -86.44 -65.91
CA PRO A 69 -0.70 -86.95 -66.67
C PRO A 69 -0.86 -86.70 -68.17
N MET A 70 0.15 -86.10 -68.79
CA MET A 70 0.16 -85.83 -70.24
C MET A 70 0.47 -87.08 -71.08
N THR A 71 1.02 -88.12 -70.45
CA THR A 71 1.27 -89.43 -71.07
C THR A 71 0.77 -90.54 -70.15
N VAL A 72 0.24 -91.62 -70.74
CA VAL A 72 -0.24 -92.81 -70.02
C VAL A 72 0.38 -94.05 -70.65
N PHE A 73 1.15 -94.80 -69.86
CA PHE A 73 1.96 -95.93 -70.33
C PHE A 73 1.14 -97.24 -70.34
N GLU A 74 0.07 -97.28 -71.13
CA GLU A 74 -0.85 -98.44 -71.20
C GLU A 74 -0.27 -99.64 -71.97
N ASN A 75 0.73 -99.42 -72.84
CA ASN A 75 1.36 -100.45 -73.66
C ASN A 75 2.77 -100.02 -74.09
N THR A 76 3.52 -100.94 -74.71
CA THR A 76 4.91 -100.73 -75.15
C THR A 76 5.09 -99.67 -76.22
N ASN A 77 4.06 -99.35 -77.02
CA ASN A 77 4.16 -98.32 -78.06
C ASN A 77 4.16 -96.90 -77.45
N ASN A 78 3.58 -96.73 -76.26
CA ASN A 78 3.60 -95.47 -75.53
C ASN A 78 4.92 -95.26 -74.75
N LEU A 79 5.77 -96.28 -74.63
CA LEU A 79 7.04 -96.23 -73.89
C LEU A 79 8.19 -95.64 -74.74
N THR A 80 7.96 -94.47 -75.35
CA THR A 80 8.98 -93.75 -76.12
C THR A 80 9.84 -92.86 -75.22
N ALA A 81 11.07 -92.57 -75.64
CA ALA A 81 11.94 -91.62 -74.92
C ALA A 81 11.30 -90.22 -74.81
N GLU A 82 10.54 -89.81 -75.83
CA GLU A 82 9.77 -88.56 -75.84
C GLU A 82 8.67 -88.55 -74.77
N ASN A 83 7.85 -89.62 -74.69
CA ASN A 83 6.78 -89.73 -73.69
C ASN A 83 7.31 -89.83 -72.26
N LEU A 84 8.46 -90.47 -72.06
CA LEU A 84 9.15 -90.54 -70.77
C LEU A 84 9.69 -89.16 -70.37
N THR A 85 10.38 -88.47 -71.29
CA THR A 85 10.88 -87.09 -71.09
C THR A 85 9.74 -86.13 -70.76
N LEU A 86 8.58 -86.27 -71.43
CA LEU A 86 7.39 -85.46 -71.18
C LEU A 86 6.79 -85.72 -69.79
N ALA A 87 6.72 -86.97 -69.34
CA ALA A 87 6.27 -87.33 -67.99
C ALA A 87 7.20 -86.76 -66.90
N GLU A 88 8.51 -86.94 -67.05
CA GLU A 88 9.53 -86.44 -66.11
C GLU A 88 9.53 -84.91 -66.06
N THR A 89 9.46 -84.24 -67.21
CA THR A 89 9.38 -82.77 -67.29
C THR A 89 8.09 -82.24 -66.66
N GLN A 90 6.95 -82.91 -66.84
CA GLN A 90 5.70 -82.55 -66.17
C GLN A 90 5.82 -82.65 -64.65
N ALA A 91 6.38 -83.76 -64.14
CA ALA A 91 6.58 -83.96 -62.71
C ALA A 91 7.52 -82.89 -62.11
N LEU A 92 8.64 -82.60 -62.79
CA LEU A 92 9.57 -81.54 -62.41
C LEU A 92 8.88 -80.16 -62.37
N PHE A 93 8.10 -79.82 -63.40
CA PHE A 93 7.44 -78.52 -63.48
C PHE A 93 6.38 -78.32 -62.39
N ILE A 94 5.64 -79.37 -62.04
CA ILE A 94 4.68 -79.36 -60.92
C ILE A 94 5.42 -79.18 -59.58
N ALA A 95 6.60 -79.80 -59.41
CA ALA A 95 7.41 -79.66 -58.20
C ALA A 95 8.01 -78.24 -58.05
N GLU A 96 8.53 -77.64 -59.13
CA GLU A 96 8.96 -76.23 -59.17
C GLU A 96 7.81 -75.30 -58.76
N GLU A 97 6.63 -75.45 -59.38
CA GLU A 97 5.45 -74.64 -59.08
C GLU A 97 4.90 -74.86 -57.66
N ALA A 98 5.16 -76.02 -57.04
CA ALA A 98 4.83 -76.26 -55.64
C ALA A 98 5.79 -75.51 -54.70
N SER A 99 7.10 -75.60 -54.96
CA SER A 99 8.14 -74.86 -54.24
C SER A 99 7.93 -73.35 -54.31
N ASP A 100 7.68 -72.83 -55.51
CA ASP A 100 7.49 -71.39 -55.73
C ASP A 100 6.20 -70.84 -55.08
N ARG A 101 5.14 -71.66 -54.97
CA ARG A 101 3.96 -71.29 -54.18
C ARG A 101 4.23 -71.26 -52.68
N ALA A 102 5.11 -72.12 -52.16
CA ALA A 102 5.57 -72.03 -50.77
C ALA A 102 6.39 -70.75 -50.53
N ASN A 103 7.32 -70.44 -51.44
CA ASN A 103 8.13 -69.21 -51.41
C ASN A 103 7.30 -67.90 -51.54
N MET A 104 6.07 -68.00 -52.06
CA MET A 104 5.10 -66.89 -52.14
C MET A 104 4.10 -66.84 -50.97
N SER A 105 4.15 -67.79 -50.03
CA SER A 105 3.29 -67.83 -48.84
C SER A 105 3.87 -66.98 -47.69
N ILE A 106 3.10 -66.81 -46.61
CA ILE A 106 3.61 -66.23 -45.35
C ILE A 106 4.38 -67.34 -44.64
N ALA A 107 5.71 -67.30 -44.74
CA ALA A 107 6.58 -68.27 -44.10
C ALA A 107 6.78 -67.96 -42.61
N LEU A 108 7.01 -69.02 -41.83
CA LEU A 108 7.61 -68.91 -40.50
C LEU A 108 9.13 -68.80 -40.69
N ASP A 109 9.76 -67.77 -40.13
CA ASP A 109 11.21 -67.72 -39.97
C ASP A 109 11.60 -68.74 -38.89
N GLU A 110 12.25 -69.82 -39.31
CA GLU A 110 12.67 -70.91 -38.42
C GLU A 110 13.72 -70.49 -37.39
N ALA A 111 14.44 -69.37 -37.60
CA ALA A 111 15.44 -68.86 -36.66
C ALA A 111 14.84 -67.97 -35.56
N THR A 112 13.69 -67.33 -35.79
CA THR A 112 13.03 -66.44 -34.81
C THR A 112 11.67 -66.93 -34.32
N GLY A 113 11.05 -67.89 -35.01
CA GLY A 113 9.69 -68.36 -34.71
C GLY A 113 8.61 -67.32 -35.02
N HIS A 114 8.84 -66.45 -36.00
CA HIS A 114 7.92 -65.35 -36.36
C HIS A 114 7.48 -65.45 -37.82
N PHE A 115 6.24 -65.02 -38.10
CA PHE A 115 5.75 -64.91 -39.47
C PHE A 115 6.21 -63.60 -40.11
N ASP A 116 7.01 -63.67 -41.17
CA ASP A 116 7.42 -62.50 -41.95
C ASP A 116 6.47 -62.26 -43.13
N PHE A 117 6.12 -60.98 -43.34
CA PHE A 117 5.37 -60.52 -44.52
C PHE A 117 6.30 -60.01 -45.65
N SER A 118 7.61 -59.96 -45.40
CA SER A 118 8.67 -59.53 -46.33
C SER A 118 8.41 -58.15 -46.93
N ALA A 119 8.11 -57.19 -46.05
CA ALA A 119 7.70 -55.81 -46.35
C ALA A 119 6.42 -55.68 -47.21
N ARG A 120 5.63 -56.74 -47.39
CA ARG A 120 4.33 -56.69 -48.08
C ARG A 120 3.22 -56.25 -47.14
N ARG A 121 2.15 -55.65 -47.69
CA ARG A 121 0.99 -55.20 -46.92
C ARG A 121 -0.01 -56.35 -46.71
N ALA A 122 -0.38 -56.61 -45.46
CA ALA A 122 -1.59 -57.36 -45.14
C ALA A 122 -2.86 -56.55 -45.45
N THR A 123 -3.93 -57.22 -45.87
CA THR A 123 -5.26 -56.66 -46.12
C THR A 123 -6.34 -57.66 -45.67
N ASN A 124 -7.58 -57.20 -45.48
CA ASN A 124 -8.72 -58.02 -45.06
C ASN A 124 -8.50 -58.80 -43.73
N ALA A 125 -7.69 -58.25 -42.82
CA ALA A 125 -7.59 -58.76 -41.45
C ALA A 125 -8.84 -58.39 -40.63
N ALA A 126 -9.27 -59.31 -39.76
CA ALA A 126 -10.31 -59.02 -38.76
C ALA A 126 -9.78 -58.06 -37.67
N ASN A 127 -10.70 -57.44 -36.92
CA ASN A 127 -10.30 -56.66 -35.73
C ASN A 127 -9.77 -57.57 -34.62
N PRO A 128 -8.79 -57.09 -33.82
CA PRO A 128 -8.22 -57.87 -32.72
C PRO A 128 -9.26 -58.16 -31.63
N VAL A 129 -9.19 -59.36 -31.06
CA VAL A 129 -10.01 -59.85 -29.93
C VAL A 129 -9.12 -60.11 -28.71
N ASN A 130 -7.92 -60.68 -28.92
CA ASN A 130 -6.92 -60.96 -27.89
C ASN A 130 -5.77 -59.94 -27.95
N ALA A 131 -4.99 -59.86 -26.88
CA ALA A 131 -3.87 -58.90 -26.76
C ALA A 131 -2.67 -59.19 -27.68
N GLN A 132 -2.65 -60.34 -28.36
CA GLN A 132 -1.61 -60.77 -29.29
C GLN A 132 -2.06 -60.75 -30.77
N ASP A 133 -3.31 -60.36 -31.04
CA ASP A 133 -3.86 -60.32 -32.40
C ASP A 133 -3.31 -59.10 -33.19
N LEU A 134 -3.25 -59.23 -34.52
CA LEU A 134 -2.83 -58.12 -35.39
C LEU A 134 -3.85 -56.97 -35.35
N VAL A 135 -3.39 -55.78 -34.95
CA VAL A 135 -4.25 -54.59 -34.83
C VAL A 135 -4.53 -53.97 -36.20
N THR A 136 -5.80 -53.77 -36.54
CA THR A 136 -6.20 -53.05 -37.77
C THR A 136 -6.02 -51.54 -37.57
N LYS A 137 -5.67 -50.82 -38.65
CA LYS A 137 -5.52 -49.34 -38.60
C LYS A 137 -6.78 -48.65 -38.07
N GLN A 138 -7.95 -49.09 -38.54
CA GLN A 138 -9.24 -48.55 -38.12
C GLN A 138 -9.49 -48.73 -36.62
N TRP A 139 -9.14 -49.88 -36.04
CA TRP A 139 -9.26 -50.12 -34.60
C TRP A 139 -8.33 -49.19 -33.80
N ALA A 140 -7.06 -49.05 -34.23
CA ALA A 140 -6.09 -48.19 -33.58
C ALA A 140 -6.51 -46.69 -33.59
N GLU A 141 -6.93 -46.18 -34.75
CA GLU A 141 -7.40 -44.78 -34.87
C GLU A 141 -8.67 -44.53 -34.04
N THR A 142 -9.56 -45.52 -33.93
CA THR A 142 -10.76 -45.44 -33.08
C THR A 142 -10.40 -45.42 -31.59
N ALA A 143 -9.50 -46.32 -31.15
CA ALA A 143 -9.05 -46.40 -29.77
C ALA A 143 -8.30 -45.12 -29.33
N GLN A 144 -7.44 -44.58 -30.18
CA GLN A 144 -6.73 -43.32 -29.94
C GLN A 144 -7.71 -42.13 -29.82
N THR A 145 -8.75 -42.09 -30.66
CA THR A 145 -9.80 -41.05 -30.60
C THR A 145 -10.57 -41.12 -29.27
N ALA A 146 -10.88 -42.32 -28.78
CA ALA A 146 -11.53 -42.51 -27.49
C ALA A 146 -10.66 -42.06 -26.30
N GLN A 147 -9.36 -42.39 -26.32
CA GLN A 147 -8.39 -41.92 -25.31
C GLN A 147 -8.25 -40.39 -25.31
N LEU A 148 -8.21 -39.76 -26.48
CA LEU A 148 -8.18 -38.30 -26.59
C LEU A 148 -9.44 -37.64 -25.99
N ALA A 149 -10.63 -38.20 -26.25
CA ALA A 149 -11.88 -37.71 -25.66
C ALA A 149 -11.88 -37.83 -24.12
N GLN A 150 -11.36 -38.92 -23.57
CA GLN A 150 -11.19 -39.09 -22.11
C GLN A 150 -10.21 -38.07 -21.53
N ALA A 151 -9.08 -37.81 -22.19
CA ALA A 151 -8.09 -36.82 -21.75
C ALA A 151 -8.66 -35.39 -21.77
N ILE A 152 -9.46 -35.03 -22.80
CA ILE A 152 -10.16 -33.75 -22.87
C ILE A 152 -11.15 -33.62 -21.70
N ALA A 153 -12.00 -34.61 -21.47
CA ALA A 153 -12.98 -34.60 -20.38
C ALA A 153 -12.32 -34.48 -18.99
N ALA A 154 -11.21 -35.18 -18.74
CA ALA A 154 -10.44 -35.07 -17.50
C ALA A 154 -9.85 -33.66 -17.31
N LYS A 155 -9.31 -33.06 -18.39
CA LYS A 155 -8.80 -31.68 -18.40
C LYS A 155 -9.91 -30.65 -18.13
N ASP A 156 -11.10 -30.83 -18.71
CA ASP A 156 -12.24 -29.94 -18.46
C ASP A 156 -12.80 -30.07 -17.03
N ALA A 157 -12.84 -31.30 -16.48
CA ALA A 157 -13.20 -31.52 -15.08
C ALA A 157 -12.21 -30.83 -14.11
N ALA A 158 -10.90 -30.88 -14.40
CA ALA A 158 -9.88 -30.21 -13.60
C ALA A 158 -10.00 -28.66 -13.66
N ILE A 159 -10.34 -28.10 -14.82
CA ILE A 159 -10.61 -26.65 -14.98
C ILE A 159 -11.83 -26.24 -14.13
N ASN A 160 -12.91 -27.01 -14.18
CA ASN A 160 -14.12 -26.72 -13.39
C ASN A 160 -13.84 -26.81 -11.88
N ALA A 161 -13.12 -27.84 -11.42
CA ALA A 161 -12.73 -27.98 -10.01
C ALA A 161 -11.85 -26.81 -9.53
N ARG A 162 -10.93 -26.33 -10.38
CA ARG A 162 -10.14 -25.12 -10.10
C ARG A 162 -11.06 -23.89 -9.97
N ALA A 163 -11.96 -23.66 -10.91
CA ALA A 163 -12.87 -22.51 -10.87
C ALA A 163 -13.76 -22.49 -9.61
N THR A 164 -14.27 -23.65 -9.18
CA THR A 164 -14.99 -23.79 -7.90
C THR A 164 -14.10 -23.45 -6.70
N THR A 165 -12.83 -23.87 -6.72
CA THR A 165 -11.86 -23.58 -5.64
C THR A 165 -11.50 -22.09 -5.59
N GLU A 166 -11.35 -21.43 -6.74
CA GLU A 166 -11.06 -20.00 -6.83
C GLU A 166 -12.25 -19.16 -6.34
N ALA A 167 -13.48 -19.51 -6.75
CA ALA A 167 -14.69 -18.85 -6.21
C ALA A 167 -14.85 -19.03 -4.69
N ALA A 168 -14.55 -20.22 -4.16
CA ALA A 168 -14.59 -20.48 -2.72
C ALA A 168 -13.52 -19.71 -1.93
N ARG A 169 -12.30 -19.56 -2.51
CA ARG A 169 -11.23 -18.70 -1.97
C ARG A 169 -11.67 -17.24 -1.93
N ASP A 170 -12.27 -16.73 -3.00
CA ASP A 170 -12.58 -15.31 -3.12
C ASP A 170 -13.70 -14.89 -2.14
N VAL A 171 -14.71 -15.76 -1.93
CA VAL A 171 -15.72 -15.61 -0.86
C VAL A 171 -15.11 -15.69 0.55
N ALA A 172 -14.02 -16.46 0.74
CA ALA A 172 -13.31 -16.50 2.02
C ALA A 172 -12.47 -15.24 2.28
N ILE A 173 -11.91 -14.63 1.22
CA ILE A 173 -11.21 -13.34 1.30
C ILE A 173 -12.20 -12.22 1.66
N GLU A 174 -13.34 -12.14 0.96
CA GLU A 174 -14.39 -11.14 1.22
C GLU A 174 -14.85 -11.19 2.70
N LYS A 175 -15.12 -12.39 3.23
CA LYS A 175 -15.48 -12.58 4.64
C LYS A 175 -14.38 -12.19 5.63
N ALA A 176 -13.10 -12.42 5.26
CA ALA A 176 -11.97 -12.03 6.09
C ALA A 176 -11.77 -10.50 6.10
N GLN A 177 -12.12 -9.81 5.01
CA GLN A 177 -12.11 -8.36 4.93
C GLN A 177 -13.23 -7.76 5.80
N SER A 178 -14.49 -8.20 5.65
CA SER A 178 -15.58 -7.70 6.49
C SER A 178 -15.34 -7.92 7.99
N ALA A 179 -14.73 -9.05 8.38
CA ALA A 179 -14.38 -9.32 9.76
C ALA A 179 -13.21 -8.45 10.30
N ALA A 180 -12.40 -7.86 9.42
CA ALA A 180 -11.40 -6.85 9.79
C ALA A 180 -12.05 -5.46 9.89
N ASP A 181 -12.91 -5.10 8.93
CA ASP A 181 -13.67 -3.83 8.94
C ASP A 181 -14.53 -3.70 10.21
N ASP A 182 -15.23 -4.78 10.61
CA ASP A 182 -15.99 -4.87 11.86
C ASP A 182 -15.11 -4.67 13.11
N ALA A 183 -13.86 -5.17 13.08
CA ALA A 183 -12.92 -5.09 14.19
C ALA A 183 -12.31 -3.69 14.35
N ASP A 184 -11.95 -3.03 13.24
CA ASP A 184 -11.47 -1.65 13.24
C ASP A 184 -12.59 -0.68 13.68
N PHE A 185 -13.82 -0.88 13.19
CA PHE A 185 -14.99 -0.10 13.66
C PHE A 185 -15.24 -0.27 15.17
N ALA A 186 -15.10 -1.49 15.69
CA ALA A 186 -15.21 -1.75 17.13
C ALA A 186 -14.08 -1.05 17.92
N HIS A 187 -12.85 -1.03 17.39
CA HIS A 187 -11.70 -0.38 18.03
C HIS A 187 -11.86 1.15 18.06
N GLU A 188 -12.25 1.79 16.96
CA GLU A 188 -12.52 3.24 16.90
C GLU A 188 -13.70 3.63 17.83
N SER A 189 -14.74 2.79 17.88
CA SER A 189 -15.87 2.97 18.80
C SER A 189 -15.43 2.92 20.28
N ILE A 190 -14.57 1.96 20.64
CA ILE A 190 -14.04 1.83 22.01
C ILE A 190 -13.14 3.02 22.38
N ALA A 191 -12.28 3.47 21.45
CA ALA A 191 -11.44 4.65 21.64
C ALA A 191 -12.29 5.91 21.88
N THR A 192 -13.33 6.11 21.06
CA THR A 192 -14.28 7.23 21.17
C THR A 192 -15.01 7.22 22.51
N VAL A 193 -15.59 6.08 22.92
CA VAL A 193 -16.29 5.93 24.21
C VAL A 193 -15.35 6.18 25.39
N THR A 194 -14.08 5.74 25.29
CA THR A 194 -13.06 5.97 26.33
C THR A 194 -12.68 7.44 26.46
N GLY A 195 -12.55 8.17 25.34
CA GLY A 195 -12.30 9.62 25.33
C GLY A 195 -13.47 10.44 25.87
N ILE A 196 -14.71 10.03 25.59
CA ILE A 196 -15.91 10.64 26.20
C ILE A 196 -15.93 10.36 27.71
N ALA A 197 -15.62 9.14 28.15
CA ALA A 197 -15.61 8.76 29.56
C ALA A 197 -14.56 9.53 30.38
N SER A 198 -13.36 9.75 29.83
CA SER A 198 -12.32 10.56 30.51
C SER A 198 -12.69 12.04 30.57
N THR A 199 -13.30 12.59 29.52
CA THR A 199 -13.81 13.97 29.50
C THR A 199 -14.91 14.17 30.56
N VAL A 200 -15.91 13.27 30.61
CA VAL A 200 -16.98 13.30 31.62
C VAL A 200 -16.44 13.12 33.05
N ALA A 201 -15.32 12.40 33.24
CA ALA A 201 -14.66 12.31 34.54
C ALA A 201 -13.97 13.63 34.93
N ALA A 202 -13.34 14.33 33.99
CA ALA A 202 -12.74 15.65 34.21
C ALA A 202 -13.81 16.71 34.53
N ASP A 203 -14.90 16.77 33.75
CA ASP A 203 -16.02 17.69 33.98
C ASP A 203 -16.64 17.50 35.38
N ARG A 204 -16.79 16.24 35.82
CA ARG A 204 -17.28 15.92 37.17
C ARG A 204 -16.32 16.39 38.27
N ALA A 205 -15.01 16.38 38.04
CA ALA A 205 -14.03 16.93 38.98
C ALA A 205 -14.12 18.47 39.06
N THR A 206 -14.24 19.14 37.91
CA THR A 206 -14.47 20.60 37.84
C THR A 206 -15.74 21.01 38.58
N VAL A 207 -16.87 20.35 38.29
CA VAL A 207 -18.16 20.60 38.98
C VAL A 207 -18.08 20.34 40.49
N ALA A 208 -17.26 19.38 40.94
CA ALA A 208 -17.02 19.16 42.36
C ALA A 208 -16.22 20.30 43.01
N SER A 209 -15.22 20.83 42.31
CA SER A 209 -14.44 22.01 42.72
C SER A 209 -15.32 23.27 42.80
N ASP A 210 -16.09 23.57 41.75
CA ASP A 210 -16.99 24.73 41.70
C ASP A 210 -18.03 24.67 42.83
N LYS A 211 -18.55 23.47 43.13
CA LYS A 211 -19.48 23.25 44.23
C LYS A 211 -18.85 23.53 45.61
N ALA A 212 -17.54 23.29 45.77
CA ALA A 212 -16.80 23.64 46.99
C ALA A 212 -16.56 25.16 47.08
N VAL A 213 -16.20 25.82 45.98
CA VAL A 213 -16.05 27.29 45.91
C VAL A 213 -17.39 28.00 46.23
N VAL A 214 -18.50 27.53 45.65
CA VAL A 214 -19.85 28.03 45.95
C VAL A 214 -20.27 27.75 47.41
N ALA A 215 -19.73 26.72 48.06
CA ALA A 215 -19.93 26.49 49.50
C ALA A 215 -19.13 27.48 50.35
N ALA A 216 -17.88 27.82 49.96
CA ALA A 216 -17.08 28.85 50.62
C ALA A 216 -17.78 30.22 50.56
N TYR A 217 -18.16 30.70 49.37
CA TYR A 217 -18.86 31.99 49.22
C TYR A 217 -20.17 32.08 50.02
N ARG A 218 -20.87 30.95 50.25
CA ARG A 218 -22.06 30.92 51.12
C ARG A 218 -21.71 31.09 52.60
N ASN A 219 -20.58 30.57 53.04
CA ASN A 219 -20.08 30.78 54.40
C ASN A 219 -19.61 32.24 54.60
N ASP A 220 -18.92 32.80 53.61
CA ASP A 220 -18.50 34.21 53.63
C ASP A 220 -19.73 35.14 53.68
N THR A 221 -20.72 34.91 52.81
CA THR A 221 -22.01 35.63 52.82
C THR A 221 -22.75 35.46 54.16
N ALA A 222 -22.59 34.33 54.85
CA ALA A 222 -23.18 34.13 56.17
C ALA A 222 -22.43 34.93 57.25
N ALA A 223 -21.11 35.01 57.18
CA ALA A 223 -20.28 35.82 58.06
C ALA A 223 -20.56 37.33 57.88
N ASP A 224 -20.63 37.82 56.64
CA ASP A 224 -20.98 39.21 56.32
C ASP A 224 -22.37 39.60 56.88
N ARG A 225 -23.33 38.69 56.83
CA ARG A 225 -24.66 38.89 57.42
C ARG A 225 -24.64 38.93 58.95
N VAL A 226 -23.72 38.21 59.60
CA VAL A 226 -23.51 38.28 61.05
C VAL A 226 -22.81 39.58 61.45
N ALA A 227 -21.78 40.01 60.70
CA ALA A 227 -21.13 41.31 60.89
C ALA A 227 -22.13 42.47 60.73
N THR A 228 -22.88 42.49 59.63
CA THR A 228 -23.96 43.47 59.38
C THR A 228 -25.02 43.48 60.50
N ALA A 229 -25.30 42.33 61.13
CA ALA A 229 -26.22 42.26 62.26
C ALA A 229 -25.60 42.86 63.53
N ALA A 230 -24.31 42.64 63.79
CA ALA A 230 -23.58 43.24 64.91
C ALA A 230 -23.47 44.78 64.76
N ASP A 231 -23.13 45.28 63.57
CA ASP A 231 -23.06 46.72 63.27
C ASP A 231 -24.41 47.42 63.51
N ARG A 232 -25.52 46.73 63.19
CA ARG A 232 -26.88 47.22 63.46
C ARG A 232 -27.24 47.23 64.95
N VAL A 233 -26.65 46.34 65.76
CA VAL A 233 -26.79 46.37 67.23
C VAL A 233 -25.98 47.51 67.82
N ALA A 234 -24.71 47.70 67.39
CA ALA A 234 -23.88 48.83 67.81
C ALA A 234 -24.54 50.18 67.46
N THR A 235 -24.99 50.34 66.21
CA THR A 235 -25.77 51.52 65.77
C THR A 235 -27.04 51.74 66.60
N GLY A 236 -27.63 50.68 67.14
CA GLY A 236 -28.77 50.75 68.06
C GLY A 236 -28.38 51.25 69.45
N GLN A 237 -27.23 50.81 69.97
CA GLN A 237 -26.65 51.27 71.23
C GLN A 237 -26.22 52.75 71.15
N ASP A 238 -25.55 53.16 70.06
CA ASP A 238 -25.15 54.56 69.82
C ASP A 238 -26.37 55.50 69.81
N ARG A 239 -27.46 55.08 69.15
CA ARG A 239 -28.72 55.85 69.16
C ARG A 239 -29.36 55.94 70.54
N ALA A 240 -29.22 54.92 71.38
CA ALA A 240 -29.70 54.94 72.76
C ALA A 240 -28.85 55.88 73.64
N ALA A 241 -27.52 55.88 73.46
CA ALA A 241 -26.61 56.83 74.12
C ALA A 241 -26.94 58.28 73.72
N VAL A 242 -27.03 58.58 72.42
CA VAL A 242 -27.41 59.93 71.92
C VAL A 242 -28.80 60.35 72.40
N ALA A 243 -29.74 59.41 72.59
CA ALA A 243 -31.05 59.71 73.17
C ALA A 243 -30.98 60.06 74.67
N ALA A 244 -30.09 59.38 75.43
CA ALA A 244 -29.82 59.70 76.83
C ALA A 244 -29.11 61.06 76.97
N ASP A 245 -28.06 61.32 76.19
CA ASP A 245 -27.35 62.61 76.17
C ASP A 245 -28.31 63.76 75.84
N LYS A 246 -29.22 63.56 74.88
CA LYS A 246 -30.26 64.53 74.51
C LYS A 246 -31.27 64.76 75.64
N ALA A 247 -31.54 63.77 76.49
CA ALA A 247 -32.38 63.93 77.68
C ALA A 247 -31.63 64.73 78.77
N THR A 248 -30.33 64.46 78.99
CA THR A 248 -29.46 65.24 79.87
C THR A 248 -29.41 66.71 79.43
N VAL A 249 -29.10 66.98 78.16
CA VAL A 249 -29.09 68.35 77.60
C VAL A 249 -30.46 69.04 77.70
N ALA A 250 -31.56 68.29 77.65
CA ALA A 250 -32.90 68.87 77.88
C ALA A 250 -33.14 69.24 79.36
N ALA A 251 -32.62 68.44 80.31
CA ALA A 251 -32.64 68.75 81.74
C ALA A 251 -31.72 69.94 82.07
N ASP A 252 -30.48 69.95 81.58
CA ASP A 252 -29.54 71.08 81.74
C ASP A 252 -30.14 72.38 81.21
N LYS A 253 -30.81 72.33 80.06
CA LYS A 253 -31.52 73.47 79.47
C LYS A 253 -32.72 73.94 80.31
N ALA A 254 -33.37 73.04 81.05
CA ALA A 254 -34.41 73.41 82.01
C ALA A 254 -33.81 74.09 83.25
N THR A 255 -32.70 73.58 83.78
CA THR A 255 -31.93 74.22 84.86
C THR A 255 -31.48 75.62 84.46
N VAL A 256 -30.82 75.77 83.31
CA VAL A 256 -30.40 77.09 82.78
C VAL A 256 -31.59 78.03 82.52
N ALA A 257 -32.78 77.50 82.24
CA ALA A 257 -33.99 78.33 82.13
C ALA A 257 -34.51 78.80 83.50
N ALA A 258 -34.39 77.98 84.55
CA ALA A 258 -34.67 78.35 85.93
C ALA A 258 -33.64 79.36 86.47
N ASP A 259 -32.34 79.09 86.31
CA ASP A 259 -31.25 80.03 86.66
C ASP A 259 -31.47 81.40 86.01
N LYS A 260 -31.91 81.41 84.74
CA LYS A 260 -32.23 82.64 84.01
C LYS A 260 -33.50 83.34 84.52
N ALA A 261 -34.48 82.61 85.05
CA ALA A 261 -35.65 83.18 85.70
C ALA A 261 -35.28 83.81 87.05
N ASP A 262 -34.42 83.16 87.84
CA ASP A 262 -33.91 83.67 89.10
C ASP A 262 -33.00 84.91 88.89
N VAL A 263 -32.09 84.85 87.91
CA VAL A 263 -31.27 86.01 87.51
C VAL A 263 -32.14 87.17 87.00
N ASN A 264 -33.22 86.90 86.25
CA ASN A 264 -34.15 87.94 85.84
C ASN A 264 -34.92 88.52 87.04
N THR A 265 -35.31 87.70 88.01
CA THR A 265 -36.00 88.14 89.24
C THR A 265 -35.07 88.99 90.12
N ALA A 266 -33.84 88.55 90.32
CA ALA A 266 -32.79 89.32 90.99
C ALA A 266 -32.47 90.62 90.24
N LYS A 267 -32.47 90.61 88.90
CA LYS A 267 -32.31 91.81 88.07
C LYS A 267 -33.48 92.79 88.23
N VAL A 268 -34.72 92.31 88.25
CA VAL A 268 -35.90 93.18 88.50
C VAL A 268 -35.84 93.77 89.92
N ALA A 269 -35.43 92.99 90.93
CA ALA A 269 -35.21 93.50 92.29
C ALA A 269 -34.07 94.55 92.33
N ALA A 270 -32.97 94.31 91.63
CA ALA A 270 -31.86 95.27 91.51
C ALA A 270 -32.27 96.54 90.74
N GLN A 271 -33.12 96.42 89.71
CA GLN A 271 -33.66 97.56 88.98
C GLN A 271 -34.70 98.34 89.81
N ALA A 272 -35.47 97.68 90.70
CA ALA A 272 -36.32 98.36 91.67
C ALA A 272 -35.51 99.09 92.74
N ALA A 273 -34.41 98.50 93.23
CA ALA A 273 -33.47 99.16 94.13
C ALA A 273 -32.75 100.33 93.43
N GLN A 274 -32.37 100.18 92.17
CA GLN A 274 -31.84 101.27 91.35
C GLN A 274 -32.87 102.38 91.14
N ALA A 275 -34.14 102.06 90.86
CA ALA A 275 -35.21 103.06 90.73
C ALA A 275 -35.47 103.81 92.05
N ALA A 276 -35.34 103.15 93.21
CA ALA A 276 -35.39 103.82 94.51
C ALA A 276 -34.16 104.74 94.74
N ALA A 277 -32.97 104.30 94.34
CA ALA A 277 -31.76 105.13 94.38
C ALA A 277 -31.81 106.30 93.36
N GLU A 278 -32.48 106.12 92.23
CA GLU A 278 -32.69 107.15 91.21
C GLU A 278 -33.78 108.13 91.61
N ALA A 279 -34.84 107.70 92.32
CA ALA A 279 -35.79 108.61 92.96
C ALA A 279 -35.10 109.48 94.05
N ALA A 280 -34.21 108.89 94.85
CA ALA A 280 -33.37 109.65 95.79
C ALA A 280 -32.37 110.59 95.08
N ARG A 281 -31.83 110.18 93.92
CA ARG A 281 -30.94 110.99 93.09
C ARG A 281 -31.68 112.12 92.36
N ASP A 282 -32.94 111.93 91.99
CA ASP A 282 -33.73 112.92 91.26
C ASP A 282 -34.33 113.97 92.21
N GLN A 283 -34.52 113.66 93.51
CA GLN A 283 -34.62 114.68 94.57
C GLN A 283 -33.34 115.54 94.68
N ALA A 284 -32.15 114.98 94.39
CA ALA A 284 -30.88 115.70 94.41
C ALA A 284 -30.52 116.42 93.08
N LYS A 285 -31.16 116.07 91.95
CA LYS A 285 -30.89 116.64 90.61
C LYS A 285 -31.75 117.84 90.24
N GLN A 286 -32.53 118.40 91.16
CA GLN A 286 -33.12 119.73 90.95
C GLN A 286 -32.06 120.85 90.87
N ILE A 287 -30.76 120.49 90.89
CA ILE A 287 -29.58 121.33 90.79
C ILE A 287 -28.70 120.87 89.59
N VAL A 288 -28.92 121.49 88.41
CA VAL A 288 -27.98 121.68 87.27
C VAL A 288 -27.62 120.51 86.31
N GLY A 289 -27.97 120.66 85.02
CA GLY A 289 -27.04 120.47 83.86
C GLY A 289 -27.05 119.16 83.02
N SER A 290 -27.00 119.29 81.67
CA SER A 290 -26.96 118.21 80.63
C SER A 290 -26.07 118.63 79.42
N PRO A 291 -25.91 117.92 78.25
CA PRO A 291 -26.05 116.48 77.85
C PRO A 291 -24.95 115.91 76.85
N ALA A 292 -25.13 114.66 76.34
CA ALA A 292 -24.80 114.14 74.97
C ALA A 292 -23.57 113.19 74.68
N ALA A 293 -23.32 112.85 73.39
CA ALA A 293 -22.61 111.65 72.83
C ALA A 293 -22.27 111.82 71.29
N SER A 294 -21.65 110.94 70.45
CA SER A 294 -20.68 109.78 70.46
C SER A 294 -20.50 109.20 69.00
N GLY A 295 -19.51 108.33 68.66
CA GLY A 295 -19.39 107.61 67.34
C GLY A 295 -18.01 106.99 66.92
N VAL A 296 -17.95 106.02 65.97
CA VAL A 296 -16.74 105.24 65.46
C VAL A 296 -16.93 104.60 64.04
N THR A 297 -15.88 104.38 63.17
CA THR A 297 -15.91 103.68 61.81
C THR A 297 -14.55 103.01 61.31
N PHE A 298 -14.49 102.36 60.09
CA PHE A 298 -13.39 101.47 59.50
C PHE A 298 -13.21 101.54 57.91
N ALA A 299 -12.15 100.94 57.27
CA ALA A 299 -11.89 100.91 55.77
C ALA A 299 -10.90 99.79 55.15
N PRO A 300 -10.74 99.56 53.79
CA PRO A 300 -10.14 98.35 53.10
C PRO A 300 -8.99 98.51 51.97
N ALA A 301 -8.91 97.70 50.86
CA ALA A 301 -7.69 97.36 50.00
C ALA A 301 -7.81 97.25 48.39
N SER A 302 -6.73 96.92 47.61
CA SER A 302 -6.58 96.74 46.08
C SER A 302 -5.16 96.19 45.61
N SER A 303 -4.65 95.86 44.37
CA SER A 303 -5.01 95.66 42.90
C SER A 303 -3.83 95.03 42.01
N ILE A 304 -3.93 94.74 40.66
CA ILE A 304 -2.93 94.01 39.74
C ILE A 304 -2.82 94.55 38.24
N THR A 305 -1.72 94.27 37.46
CA THR A 305 -1.50 94.53 35.96
C THR A 305 -0.60 93.48 35.19
N SER A 306 -0.36 93.58 33.84
CA SER A 306 0.31 92.54 32.97
C SER A 306 1.09 93.02 31.69
N THR A 307 1.94 92.18 31.06
CA THR A 307 2.73 92.52 29.81
C THR A 307 3.15 91.41 28.79
N ASN A 308 2.71 90.13 28.86
CA ASN A 308 3.33 89.04 28.03
C ASN A 308 2.42 88.50 26.90
N VAL A 309 2.72 88.80 25.62
CA VAL A 309 1.97 88.24 24.45
C VAL A 309 2.84 87.83 23.27
N GLN A 310 3.92 88.56 22.92
CA GLN A 310 4.63 88.32 21.66
C GLN A 310 5.51 87.04 21.68
N ASP A 311 6.21 86.79 22.79
CA ASP A 311 7.10 85.63 22.94
C ASP A 311 6.33 84.29 22.89
N ALA A 312 5.14 84.27 23.52
CA ALA A 312 4.25 83.11 23.62
C ALA A 312 3.79 82.58 22.26
N ILE A 313 3.81 83.39 21.20
CA ILE A 313 3.36 82.98 19.84
C ILE A 313 4.48 82.23 19.09
N VAL A 314 5.74 82.58 19.31
CA VAL A 314 6.89 81.91 18.66
C VAL A 314 7.16 80.57 19.33
N GLU A 315 7.12 80.53 20.67
CA GLU A 315 7.29 79.32 21.46
C GLU A 315 6.19 78.28 21.16
N ALA A 316 4.92 78.70 21.10
CA ALA A 316 3.80 77.82 20.79
C ALA A 316 3.84 77.22 19.37
N LEU A 317 4.46 77.89 18.38
CA LEU A 317 4.54 77.36 17.01
C LEU A 317 5.66 76.31 16.87
N ALA A 318 6.76 76.47 17.59
CA ALA A 318 7.80 75.45 17.70
C ALA A 318 7.28 74.22 18.45
N ASP A 319 6.67 74.44 19.63
CA ASP A 319 6.09 73.37 20.47
C ASP A 319 4.98 72.59 19.73
N ALA A 320 4.11 73.27 18.97
CA ALA A 320 3.11 72.61 18.13
C ALA A 320 3.74 71.70 17.04
N THR A 321 4.88 72.11 16.48
CA THR A 321 5.58 71.35 15.42
C THR A 321 6.32 70.13 15.99
N GLU A 322 6.94 70.26 17.17
CA GLU A 322 7.58 69.14 17.86
C GLU A 322 6.54 68.17 18.46
N THR A 323 5.45 68.71 19.01
CA THR A 323 4.27 67.96 19.46
C THR A 323 3.62 67.15 18.34
N ALA A 324 3.51 67.69 17.12
CA ALA A 324 2.95 66.98 15.98
C ALA A 324 3.82 65.78 15.57
N ASN A 325 5.13 65.98 15.46
CA ASN A 325 6.07 64.93 15.04
C ASN A 325 6.25 63.84 16.11
N THR A 326 6.24 64.19 17.39
CA THR A 326 6.29 63.21 18.49
C THR A 326 5.00 62.39 18.60
N LYS A 327 3.81 62.99 18.42
CA LYS A 327 2.53 62.27 18.48
C LYS A 327 2.23 61.39 17.26
N LEU A 328 2.90 61.61 16.13
CA LEU A 328 2.79 60.78 14.91
C LEU A 328 3.85 59.68 14.80
N ALA A 329 4.78 59.59 15.76
CA ALA A 329 5.79 58.54 15.78
C ALA A 329 5.18 57.18 16.10
N LYS A 330 5.55 56.11 15.36
CA LYS A 330 4.93 54.77 15.47
C LYS A 330 4.98 54.15 16.87
N ASN A 331 5.93 54.56 17.70
CA ASN A 331 6.11 54.14 19.10
C ASN A 331 5.27 54.96 20.10
N GLN A 332 4.67 56.07 19.67
CA GLN A 332 3.80 56.96 20.44
C GLN A 332 2.31 56.79 20.09
N ASN A 333 1.97 55.94 19.10
CA ASN A 333 0.60 55.54 18.82
C ASN A 333 -0.09 55.00 20.10
N LEU A 334 -1.28 55.53 20.43
CA LEU A 334 -2.02 55.23 21.66
C LEU A 334 -1.27 55.61 22.96
N ALA A 335 -0.34 56.57 22.93
CA ALA A 335 0.36 57.03 24.14
C ALA A 335 -0.51 57.85 25.11
N ASP A 336 -1.48 58.58 24.56
CA ASP A 336 -2.51 59.38 25.24
C ASP A 336 -3.64 58.53 25.86
N VAL A 337 -3.80 57.29 25.41
CA VAL A 337 -4.82 56.36 25.90
C VAL A 337 -4.40 55.75 27.24
N LEU A 338 -5.05 56.19 28.32
CA LEU A 338 -4.76 55.77 29.70
C LEU A 338 -4.87 54.25 29.91
N ASP A 339 -5.92 53.62 29.38
CA ASP A 339 -6.05 52.16 29.32
C ASP A 339 -6.07 51.67 27.87
N LYS A 340 -4.88 51.25 27.42
CA LYS A 340 -4.65 50.73 26.06
C LYS A 340 -5.28 49.35 25.84
N ALA A 341 -5.59 48.60 26.91
CA ALA A 341 -6.27 47.32 26.80
C ALA A 341 -7.78 47.52 26.61
N ALA A 342 -8.40 48.39 27.43
CA ALA A 342 -9.81 48.77 27.25
C ALA A 342 -10.06 49.37 25.86
N ALA A 343 -9.18 50.24 25.35
CA ALA A 343 -9.34 50.79 24.00
C ALA A 343 -9.29 49.74 22.88
N ARG A 344 -8.39 48.75 22.96
CA ARG A 344 -8.37 47.60 22.01
C ARG A 344 -9.62 46.73 22.13
N SER A 345 -10.17 46.58 23.34
CA SER A 345 -11.42 45.86 23.60
C SER A 345 -12.63 46.59 22.99
N ASN A 346 -12.74 47.91 23.21
CA ASN A 346 -13.83 48.74 22.69
C ASN A 346 -13.88 48.82 21.15
N LEU A 347 -12.74 48.64 20.48
CA LEU A 347 -12.65 48.52 19.02
C LEU A 347 -12.92 47.10 18.50
N GLY A 348 -13.21 46.13 19.38
CA GLY A 348 -13.44 44.73 19.03
C GLY A 348 -12.19 43.95 18.60
N LEU A 349 -10.99 44.52 18.75
CA LEU A 349 -9.75 43.95 18.21
C LEU A 349 -9.07 42.91 19.13
N GLY A 350 -9.49 42.84 20.39
CA GLY A 350 -9.07 41.81 21.35
C GLY A 350 -7.55 41.71 21.54
N SER A 351 -7.05 40.48 21.68
CA SER A 351 -5.62 40.15 21.82
C SER A 351 -4.86 40.16 20.49
N ALA A 352 -5.56 40.06 19.35
CA ALA A 352 -4.93 40.03 18.02
C ALA A 352 -4.17 41.34 17.71
N ALA A 353 -4.64 42.48 18.19
CA ALA A 353 -4.01 43.79 18.02
C ALA A 353 -2.67 44.01 18.78
N THR A 354 -2.13 42.97 19.41
CA THR A 354 -0.78 42.98 20.00
C THR A 354 0.19 41.96 19.38
N LEU A 355 -0.24 41.21 18.37
CA LEU A 355 0.52 40.15 17.72
C LEU A 355 0.96 40.58 16.31
N SER A 356 2.07 40.04 15.79
CA SER A 356 2.49 40.34 14.41
C SER A 356 1.75 39.46 13.41
N ALA A 357 1.73 39.84 12.13
CA ALA A 357 1.24 38.97 11.06
C ALA A 357 2.31 37.91 10.71
N GLY A 358 1.93 36.64 10.60
CA GLY A 358 2.87 35.55 10.30
C GLY A 358 2.27 34.15 10.49
N ASN A 359 3.07 33.12 10.23
CA ASN A 359 2.69 31.70 10.34
C ASN A 359 3.39 30.95 11.49
N THR A 360 4.12 31.66 12.36
CA THR A 360 4.72 31.13 13.59
C THR A 360 3.78 31.26 14.79
N ALA A 361 3.99 30.46 15.84
CA ALA A 361 3.18 30.49 17.05
C ALA A 361 3.19 31.90 17.69
N GLY A 362 2.01 32.36 18.12
CA GLY A 362 1.82 33.70 18.70
C GLY A 362 1.64 34.83 17.68
N ASN A 363 1.49 34.55 16.38
CA ASN A 363 1.18 35.54 15.35
C ASN A 363 -0.22 35.36 14.74
N VAL A 364 -0.75 36.43 14.12
CA VAL A 364 -2.00 36.40 13.36
C VAL A 364 -1.74 35.84 11.97
N VAL A 365 -2.45 34.76 11.62
CA VAL A 365 -2.38 34.15 10.30
C VAL A 365 -3.04 35.07 9.27
N GLN A 366 -2.27 35.51 8.27
CA GLN A 366 -2.74 36.34 7.16
C GLN A 366 -2.73 35.55 5.85
N LEU A 367 -3.76 35.72 5.01
CA LEU A 367 -3.86 35.08 3.70
C LEU A 367 -2.75 35.54 2.74
N ASP A 368 -2.37 34.66 1.80
CA ASP A 368 -1.45 34.99 0.72
C ASP A 368 -2.09 35.89 -0.36
N ALA A 369 -1.29 36.32 -1.34
CA ALA A 369 -1.75 37.18 -2.44
C ALA A 369 -2.79 36.52 -3.38
N ALA A 370 -3.10 35.24 -3.20
CA ALA A 370 -4.14 34.49 -3.90
C ALA A 370 -5.33 34.13 -2.98
N GLY A 371 -5.40 34.69 -1.76
CA GLY A 371 -6.49 34.47 -0.80
C GLY A 371 -6.44 33.14 -0.06
N ARG A 372 -5.30 32.44 -0.06
CA ARG A 372 -5.13 31.12 0.58
C ARG A 372 -4.49 31.27 1.96
N LEU A 373 -4.79 30.32 2.86
CA LEU A 373 -4.03 30.21 4.11
C LEU A 373 -2.56 29.88 3.80
N PRO A 374 -1.59 30.53 4.47
CA PRO A 374 -0.19 30.14 4.38
C PRO A 374 0.05 28.79 5.06
N ASN A 375 1.19 28.15 4.79
CA ASN A 375 1.58 26.93 5.51
C ASN A 375 1.69 27.20 7.02
N VAL A 376 0.72 26.68 7.77
CA VAL A 376 0.65 26.65 9.24
C VAL A 376 0.48 25.19 9.68
N ASP A 377 1.01 24.84 10.85
CA ASP A 377 0.75 23.52 11.44
C ASP A 377 -0.66 23.49 12.04
N GLY A 378 -1.59 22.88 11.31
CA GLY A 378 -2.98 22.71 11.74
C GLY A 378 -3.23 21.43 12.53
N SER A 379 -2.22 20.59 12.80
CA SER A 379 -2.43 19.24 13.34
C SER A 379 -3.17 19.19 14.68
N GLN A 380 -2.95 20.18 15.55
CA GLN A 380 -3.67 20.35 16.83
C GLN A 380 -5.09 20.94 16.68
N LEU A 381 -5.41 21.57 15.55
CA LEU A 381 -6.70 22.21 15.28
C LEU A 381 -7.66 21.31 14.49
N THR A 382 -7.12 20.46 13.61
CA THR A 382 -7.90 19.56 12.75
C THR A 382 -7.93 18.12 13.26
N GLY A 383 -7.03 17.75 14.19
CA GLY A 383 -6.76 16.35 14.54
C GLY A 383 -6.01 15.57 13.45
N ILE A 384 -5.86 16.13 12.26
CA ILE A 384 -5.18 15.50 11.12
C ILE A 384 -3.67 15.65 11.32
N GLN A 385 -3.06 14.64 11.92
CA GLN A 385 -1.62 14.41 11.80
C GLN A 385 -1.27 14.30 10.30
N GLY A 386 -0.36 15.14 9.83
CA GLY A 386 0.18 15.02 8.47
C GLY A 386 1.02 13.74 8.32
N ILE A 387 1.41 13.40 7.08
CA ILE A 387 2.32 12.27 6.82
C ILE A 387 3.56 12.42 7.71
N PRO A 388 3.85 11.46 8.61
CA PRO A 388 4.94 11.59 9.57
C PRO A 388 6.30 11.76 8.90
N VAL A 389 7.17 12.58 9.50
CA VAL A 389 8.58 12.69 9.11
C VAL A 389 9.21 11.30 9.14
N GLY A 390 10.01 10.98 8.13
CA GLY A 390 10.59 9.65 7.94
C GLY A 390 9.72 8.66 7.15
N THR A 391 8.46 8.99 6.83
CA THR A 391 7.62 8.12 5.98
C THR A 391 8.14 8.05 4.55
N THR A 392 8.44 6.85 4.06
CA THR A 392 8.73 6.54 2.65
C THR A 392 7.45 6.45 1.83
N ILE A 393 7.39 7.11 0.68
CA ILE A 393 6.32 6.98 -0.33
C ILE A 393 6.89 6.62 -1.71
N LEU A 394 6.11 5.89 -2.51
CA LEU A 394 6.48 5.51 -3.89
C LEU A 394 5.73 6.38 -4.91
N VAL A 395 6.43 7.34 -5.53
CA VAL A 395 5.85 8.30 -6.48
C VAL A 395 6.11 7.92 -7.94
N ASN A 396 5.17 8.29 -8.81
CA ASN A 396 5.24 8.02 -10.26
C ASN A 396 6.10 9.05 -11.03
N GLY A 397 6.56 10.13 -10.39
CA GLY A 397 7.27 11.25 -11.03
C GLY A 397 8.78 11.25 -10.75
N GLY A 398 9.56 11.85 -11.65
CA GLY A 398 11.02 11.99 -11.53
C GLY A 398 11.51 13.10 -10.57
N THR A 399 10.60 13.87 -9.97
CA THR A 399 10.88 14.93 -9.00
C THR A 399 10.15 14.63 -7.69
N ALA A 400 10.81 14.82 -6.55
CA ALA A 400 10.19 14.57 -5.24
C ALA A 400 9.08 15.62 -4.99
N PRO A 401 7.92 15.24 -4.42
CA PRO A 401 6.88 16.20 -4.03
C PRO A 401 7.39 17.22 -2.99
N PRO A 402 6.78 18.41 -2.89
CA PRO A 402 7.09 19.36 -1.83
C PRO A 402 7.01 18.72 -0.44
N GLY A 403 8.04 18.93 0.39
CA GLY A 403 8.14 18.31 1.72
C GLY A 403 8.68 16.87 1.74
N PHE A 404 9.14 16.33 0.61
CA PHE A 404 9.82 15.04 0.50
C PHE A 404 11.20 15.17 -0.18
N LEU A 405 12.12 14.26 0.15
CA LEU A 405 13.42 14.08 -0.52
C LEU A 405 13.45 12.73 -1.23
N LYS A 406 14.29 12.58 -2.26
CA LYS A 406 14.51 11.29 -2.93
C LYS A 406 15.35 10.38 -2.02
N GLU A 407 14.99 9.11 -1.88
CA GLU A 407 15.85 8.12 -1.20
C GLU A 407 16.97 7.68 -2.14
N ASN A 408 18.05 8.46 -2.18
CA ASN A 408 19.14 8.31 -3.14
C ASN A 408 20.54 8.37 -2.50
N GLY A 409 20.66 8.08 -1.19
CA GLY A 409 21.93 8.08 -0.49
C GLY A 409 22.56 9.47 -0.30
N ALA A 410 21.78 10.55 -0.46
CA ALA A 410 22.29 11.92 -0.33
C ALA A 410 22.78 12.24 1.09
N VAL A 411 23.87 13.02 1.18
CA VAL A 411 24.32 13.64 2.42
C VAL A 411 23.60 14.98 2.59
N LEU A 412 22.98 15.18 3.75
CA LEU A 412 22.16 16.34 4.10
C LEU A 412 22.73 17.06 5.32
N SER A 413 22.47 18.36 5.45
CA SER A 413 22.80 19.11 6.67
C SER A 413 21.76 18.87 7.76
N ARG A 414 22.22 18.56 8.99
CA ARG A 414 21.39 18.44 10.19
C ARG A 414 20.66 19.73 10.53
N ALA A 415 21.24 20.89 10.20
CA ALA A 415 20.63 22.20 10.43
C ALA A 415 19.55 22.56 9.39
N ALA A 416 19.65 22.02 8.16
CA ALA A 416 18.64 22.22 7.12
C ALA A 416 17.46 21.23 7.24
N TYR A 417 17.70 20.03 7.77
CA TYR A 417 16.72 18.96 7.92
C TYR A 417 16.65 18.43 9.38
N PRO A 418 16.40 19.28 10.39
CA PRO A 418 16.50 18.90 11.79
C PRO A 418 15.44 17.87 12.22
N ALA A 419 14.22 17.93 11.67
CA ALA A 419 13.16 16.98 11.97
C ALA A 419 13.50 15.57 11.45
N LEU A 420 13.99 15.46 10.22
CA LEU A 420 14.44 14.17 9.66
C LEU A 420 15.66 13.60 10.40
N TRP A 421 16.58 14.45 10.86
CA TRP A 421 17.70 14.00 11.70
C TRP A 421 17.26 13.54 13.10
N ALA A 422 16.28 14.22 13.71
CA ALA A 422 15.68 13.77 14.96
C ALA A 422 14.99 12.40 14.78
N TYR A 423 14.16 12.26 13.72
CA TYR A 423 13.54 10.98 13.36
C TYR A 423 14.57 9.85 13.19
N ALA A 424 15.63 10.10 12.42
CA ALA A 424 16.65 9.11 12.13
C ALA A 424 17.33 8.56 13.41
N GLN A 425 17.66 9.43 14.36
CA GLN A 425 18.28 9.05 15.63
C GLN A 425 17.32 8.34 16.59
N THR A 426 16.02 8.66 16.54
CA THR A 426 15.02 8.13 17.50
C THR A 426 14.38 6.82 17.05
N TYR A 427 14.12 6.67 15.74
CA TYR A 427 13.28 5.58 15.22
C TYR A 427 13.97 4.69 14.17
N CYS A 428 15.21 4.99 13.79
CA CYS A 428 15.93 4.23 12.77
C CYS A 428 17.29 3.72 13.26
N ARG A 429 17.77 2.66 12.61
CA ARG A 429 19.17 2.26 12.69
C ARG A 429 20.01 3.31 11.94
N VAL A 430 20.89 4.00 12.67
CA VAL A 430 21.93 4.88 12.11
C VAL A 430 23.28 4.17 12.22
N VAL A 431 24.06 4.15 11.13
CA VAL A 431 25.34 3.42 11.06
C VAL A 431 26.52 4.36 10.72
N SER A 432 27.76 3.88 10.78
CA SER A 432 28.90 4.67 10.27
C SER A 432 28.87 4.75 8.74
N GLU A 433 29.53 5.76 8.15
CA GLU A 433 29.66 5.83 6.68
C GLU A 433 30.33 4.59 6.07
N ALA A 434 31.23 3.94 6.83
CA ALA A 434 31.90 2.70 6.42
C ALA A 434 30.92 1.51 6.42
N ASP A 435 30.08 1.38 7.44
CA ASP A 435 29.03 0.34 7.49
C ASP A 435 27.97 0.57 6.39
N TRP A 436 27.60 1.83 6.15
CA TRP A 436 26.66 2.22 5.10
C TRP A 436 27.14 1.76 3.73
N ALA A 437 28.40 2.10 3.39
CA ALA A 437 29.06 1.66 2.17
C ALA A 437 29.26 0.14 2.11
N ASN A 438 29.39 -0.54 3.25
CA ASN A 438 29.46 -2.00 3.36
C ASN A 438 28.05 -2.64 3.34
N GLY A 439 27.21 -2.24 2.38
CA GLY A 439 25.91 -2.88 2.12
C GLY A 439 24.80 -2.56 3.13
N ASN A 440 24.82 -1.41 3.81
CA ASN A 440 23.73 -0.95 4.66
C ASN A 440 22.99 0.27 4.07
N TRP A 441 22.90 0.36 2.74
CA TRP A 441 22.31 1.50 2.02
C TRP A 441 20.87 1.82 2.44
N GLY A 442 20.09 0.84 2.89
CA GLY A 442 18.73 1.02 3.42
C GLY A 442 18.65 1.62 4.83
N THR A 443 19.77 2.14 5.38
CA THR A 443 19.83 2.83 6.67
C THR A 443 20.24 4.30 6.52
N PHE A 444 20.08 5.07 7.59
CA PHE A 444 20.74 6.37 7.72
C PHE A 444 22.19 6.17 8.18
N SER A 445 23.06 7.13 7.91
CA SER A 445 24.41 7.14 8.50
C SER A 445 24.82 8.51 9.02
N TYR A 446 25.80 8.51 9.94
CA TYR A 446 26.19 9.70 10.70
C TYR A 446 26.85 10.83 9.89
N GLY A 447 27.13 10.65 8.59
CA GLY A 447 27.78 11.66 7.75
C GLY A 447 29.21 11.95 8.21
N ASP A 448 29.58 13.23 8.24
CA ASP A 448 30.78 13.76 8.90
C ASP A 448 30.81 13.54 10.44
N GLY A 449 29.79 12.93 11.02
CA GLY A 449 29.62 12.74 12.47
C GLY A 449 29.06 13.96 13.19
N SER A 450 29.13 15.16 12.61
CA SER A 450 28.92 16.45 13.29
C SER A 450 27.80 17.30 12.71
N THR A 451 27.92 17.73 11.45
CA THR A 451 27.03 18.71 10.81
C THR A 451 26.07 18.10 9.79
N THR A 452 26.32 16.86 9.38
CA THR A 452 25.61 16.16 8.29
C THR A 452 25.11 14.78 8.69
N PHE A 453 24.26 14.21 7.85
CA PHE A 453 23.83 12.82 7.92
C PHE A 453 23.48 12.32 6.52
N ARG A 454 23.46 11.00 6.31
CA ARG A 454 23.01 10.40 5.06
C ARG A 454 21.63 9.80 5.21
N ILE A 455 20.80 9.94 4.19
CA ILE A 455 19.51 9.24 4.06
C ILE A 455 19.68 7.88 3.37
N PRO A 456 18.71 6.95 3.49
CA PRO A 456 18.72 5.72 2.73
C PRO A 456 18.87 5.89 1.21
N ASP A 457 19.40 4.85 0.57
CA ASP A 457 19.37 4.64 -0.86
C ASP A 457 18.62 3.34 -1.16
N THR A 458 17.44 3.46 -1.77
CA THR A 458 16.53 2.33 -2.07
C THR A 458 16.34 2.14 -3.58
N ARG A 459 17.19 2.78 -4.39
CA ARG A 459 17.04 2.84 -5.87
C ARG A 459 17.39 1.50 -6.52
N GLY A 460 16.36 0.82 -7.02
CA GLY A 460 16.49 -0.45 -7.74
C GLY A 460 16.31 -1.70 -6.87
N GLU A 461 16.15 -1.51 -5.56
CA GLU A 461 15.99 -2.58 -4.58
C GLU A 461 14.55 -3.10 -4.49
N PHE A 462 14.40 -4.38 -4.16
CA PHE A 462 13.12 -4.95 -3.74
C PHE A 462 12.97 -4.82 -2.22
N ILE A 463 12.06 -3.95 -1.77
CA ILE A 463 11.79 -3.75 -0.35
C ILE A 463 10.96 -4.93 0.18
N ARG A 464 11.37 -5.45 1.36
CA ARG A 464 10.64 -6.45 2.14
C ARG A 464 10.60 -6.05 3.61
N ASN A 465 9.60 -6.55 4.33
CA ASN A 465 9.52 -6.38 5.78
C ASN A 465 10.76 -6.99 6.47
N TRP A 466 11.15 -6.37 7.59
CA TRP A 466 12.16 -6.90 8.49
C TRP A 466 11.55 -8.02 9.35
N ASP A 467 12.39 -8.95 9.83
CA ASP A 467 11.95 -10.13 10.58
C ASP A 467 11.64 -9.81 12.05
N ASP A 468 12.31 -8.81 12.62
CA ASP A 468 12.11 -8.29 14.00
C ASP A 468 11.88 -9.37 15.07
N GLY A 469 12.69 -10.44 15.02
CA GLY A 469 12.64 -11.55 15.97
C GLY A 469 11.61 -12.65 15.68
N ARG A 470 10.84 -12.57 14.59
CA ARG A 470 9.91 -13.64 14.14
C ARG A 470 10.62 -14.95 13.80
N GLY A 471 11.90 -14.90 13.42
CA GLY A 471 12.78 -16.05 13.28
C GLY A 471 13.01 -16.53 11.84
N ALA A 472 12.37 -15.94 10.83
CA ALA A 472 12.46 -16.40 9.44
C ALA A 472 13.72 -15.89 8.70
N ASP A 473 14.36 -14.84 9.23
CA ASP A 473 15.57 -14.20 8.67
C ASP A 473 16.44 -13.67 9.82
N SER A 474 16.70 -14.58 10.77
CA SER A 474 17.37 -14.28 12.04
C SER A 474 18.77 -13.71 11.84
N GLY A 475 19.07 -12.60 12.53
CA GLY A 475 20.39 -11.98 12.53
C GLY A 475 20.66 -10.96 11.42
N ARG A 476 19.75 -10.80 10.44
CA ARG A 476 19.86 -9.74 9.42
C ARG A 476 19.42 -8.39 10.01
N PRO A 477 20.27 -7.35 10.05
CA PRO A 477 19.91 -6.08 10.66
C PRO A 477 19.04 -5.23 9.73
N LEU A 478 18.18 -4.40 10.31
CA LEU A 478 17.29 -3.48 9.58
C LEU A 478 18.07 -2.61 8.57
N GLY A 479 17.55 -2.49 7.35
CA GLY A 479 18.15 -1.69 6.28
C GLY A 479 19.43 -2.25 5.64
N SER A 480 19.85 -3.47 5.97
CA SER A 480 20.93 -4.13 5.23
C SER A 480 20.47 -4.55 3.82
N PHE A 481 21.43 -4.69 2.92
CA PHE A 481 21.28 -5.34 1.63
C PHE A 481 21.13 -6.87 1.77
N GLN A 482 20.68 -7.53 0.70
CA GLN A 482 20.81 -8.97 0.47
C GLN A 482 20.86 -9.17 -1.05
N GLY A 483 21.84 -9.93 -1.53
CA GLY A 483 21.92 -10.27 -2.96
C GLY A 483 20.75 -11.13 -3.41
N GLN A 484 20.46 -11.12 -4.71
CA GLN A 484 19.55 -12.08 -5.33
C GLN A 484 20.03 -13.51 -5.11
N ASP A 485 19.11 -14.41 -4.80
CA ASP A 485 19.37 -15.85 -4.62
C ASP A 485 18.19 -16.66 -5.16
N ILE A 486 18.41 -17.95 -5.43
CA ILE A 486 17.38 -18.91 -5.83
C ILE A 486 17.41 -20.12 -4.90
N GLN A 487 16.24 -20.68 -4.57
CA GLN A 487 16.20 -21.85 -3.70
C GLN A 487 17.03 -23.00 -4.31
N SER A 488 17.95 -23.55 -3.53
CA SER A 488 18.76 -24.71 -3.93
C SER A 488 17.87 -25.89 -4.30
N HIS A 489 18.00 -26.39 -5.52
CA HIS A 489 17.24 -27.49 -6.08
C HIS A 489 18.11 -28.31 -7.05
N SER A 490 17.64 -29.50 -7.42
CA SER A 490 18.33 -30.39 -8.35
C SER A 490 17.36 -31.00 -9.36
N HIS A 491 17.82 -31.20 -10.59
CA HIS A 491 17.06 -31.90 -11.62
C HIS A 491 17.55 -33.36 -11.70
N PRO A 492 16.66 -34.36 -11.55
CA PRO A 492 17.04 -35.77 -11.66
C PRO A 492 17.33 -36.13 -13.12
N TYR A 493 18.61 -36.30 -13.47
CA TYR A 493 19.01 -36.73 -14.81
C TYR A 493 18.92 -38.26 -14.93
N ALA A 494 17.77 -38.75 -15.43
CA ALA A 494 17.53 -40.16 -15.64
C ALA A 494 18.22 -40.66 -16.93
N LEU A 495 19.43 -41.18 -16.80
CA LEU A 495 20.03 -42.03 -17.84
C LEU A 495 19.18 -43.32 -18.00
N PRO A 496 18.79 -43.71 -19.23
CA PRO A 496 18.11 -44.98 -19.45
C PRO A 496 18.98 -46.17 -19.02
N ALA A 497 18.50 -46.94 -18.05
CA ALA A 497 19.17 -48.15 -17.59
C ALA A 497 19.10 -49.25 -18.67
N GLY A 498 20.15 -49.38 -19.48
CA GLY A 498 20.21 -50.40 -20.54
C GLY A 498 21.48 -50.45 -21.38
N TYR A 499 22.21 -49.35 -21.58
CA TYR A 499 23.38 -49.33 -22.48
C TYR A 499 24.72 -49.51 -21.75
N ASN A 500 25.12 -50.77 -21.59
CA ASN A 500 26.46 -51.16 -21.16
C ASN A 500 27.45 -51.07 -22.34
N TYR A 501 27.84 -49.84 -22.70
CA TYR A 501 28.83 -49.61 -23.77
C TYR A 501 30.25 -49.86 -23.27
N GLY A 502 30.84 -50.98 -23.70
CA GLY A 502 32.25 -51.34 -23.48
C GLY A 502 33.25 -50.52 -24.30
N TYR A 503 33.13 -49.18 -24.28
CA TYR A 503 34.07 -48.26 -24.94
C TYR A 503 34.75 -47.34 -23.91
N ALA A 504 36.07 -47.25 -24.00
CA ALA A 504 36.96 -46.72 -22.95
C ALA A 504 37.03 -45.18 -22.90
N ASN A 505 35.87 -44.51 -22.93
CA ASN A 505 35.75 -43.06 -22.92
C ASN A 505 34.47 -42.57 -22.21
N ALA A 506 34.00 -43.31 -21.21
CA ALA A 506 33.08 -42.80 -20.21
C ALA A 506 33.76 -41.68 -19.41
N TRP A 507 33.28 -40.44 -19.54
CA TRP A 507 33.79 -39.28 -18.80
C TRP A 507 33.47 -39.41 -17.30
N PRO A 508 34.46 -39.60 -16.41
CA PRO A 508 34.21 -39.76 -14.99
C PRO A 508 34.19 -38.39 -14.31
N LEU A 509 33.26 -38.20 -13.36
CA LEU A 509 33.39 -37.13 -12.38
C LEU A 509 34.57 -37.42 -11.44
N ARG A 510 35.61 -36.56 -11.50
CA ARG A 510 36.83 -36.53 -10.66
C ARG A 510 37.86 -37.61 -11.04
N ALA A 511 39.15 -37.34 -11.26
CA ALA A 511 40.01 -36.40 -10.53
C ALA A 511 41.27 -35.99 -11.32
N HIS A 512 41.57 -34.68 -11.35
CA HIS A 512 42.89 -34.15 -11.72
C HIS A 512 43.50 -33.42 -10.50
N PRO A 513 44.66 -33.86 -9.98
CA PRO A 513 45.30 -33.25 -8.81
C PRO A 513 46.29 -32.12 -9.21
N SER A 514 45.86 -31.19 -10.08
CA SER A 514 46.58 -29.95 -10.39
C SER A 514 45.65 -28.95 -11.07
N ALA A 515 45.83 -27.67 -10.77
CA ALA A 515 45.01 -26.53 -11.19
C ALA A 515 43.52 -26.58 -10.75
N SER A 516 42.92 -25.39 -10.65
CA SER A 516 41.56 -25.19 -10.16
C SER A 516 40.54 -25.16 -11.29
N ASP A 517 40.39 -26.29 -12.00
CA ASP A 517 39.39 -26.44 -13.07
C ASP A 517 37.97 -26.46 -12.51
N THR A 518 37.41 -25.26 -12.38
CA THR A 518 36.01 -25.03 -12.02
C THR A 518 35.13 -25.30 -13.25
N THR A 519 34.62 -26.53 -13.37
CA THR A 519 33.60 -26.86 -14.37
C THR A 519 32.26 -26.26 -13.95
N TRP A 520 32.04 -24.99 -14.29
CA TRP A 520 30.79 -24.28 -14.00
C TRP A 520 29.60 -24.94 -14.71
N THR A 521 28.46 -25.04 -14.00
CA THR A 521 27.16 -25.21 -14.65
C THR A 521 26.88 -24.01 -15.56
N GLY A 522 26.15 -24.22 -16.66
CA GLY A 522 25.69 -23.12 -17.51
C GLY A 522 24.93 -22.06 -16.70
N ALA A 523 25.10 -20.79 -17.06
CA ALA A 523 24.46 -19.68 -16.35
C ALA A 523 22.92 -19.80 -16.44
N ALA A 524 22.28 -19.89 -15.27
CA ALA A 524 20.82 -20.01 -15.14
C ALA A 524 20.20 -18.70 -14.61
N GLY A 525 18.95 -18.45 -15.01
CA GLY A 525 18.21 -17.24 -14.64
C GLY A 525 18.22 -16.14 -15.71
N GLY A 526 17.64 -14.97 -15.37
CA GLY A 526 17.49 -13.83 -16.27
C GLY A 526 16.08 -13.24 -16.22
N SER A 527 15.38 -13.21 -17.36
CA SER A 527 13.97 -12.76 -17.37
C SER A 527 12.99 -13.75 -16.74
N GLU A 528 13.41 -14.98 -16.48
CA GLU A 528 12.62 -16.02 -15.81
C GLU A 528 12.67 -15.91 -14.28
N THR A 529 13.83 -15.59 -13.71
CA THR A 529 14.04 -15.55 -12.24
C THR A 529 13.81 -14.17 -11.60
N ARG A 530 13.53 -13.13 -12.37
CA ARG A 530 13.20 -11.79 -11.84
C ARG A 530 11.68 -11.57 -11.76
N PRO A 531 11.13 -11.12 -10.62
CA PRO A 531 9.73 -10.71 -10.55
C PRO A 531 9.40 -9.60 -11.56
N ARG A 532 8.25 -9.70 -12.22
CA ARG A 532 7.71 -8.59 -13.03
C ARG A 532 7.45 -7.39 -12.13
N ASN A 533 8.22 -6.32 -12.33
CA ASN A 533 8.17 -5.12 -11.52
C ASN A 533 7.91 -3.87 -12.38
N VAL A 534 7.51 -2.79 -11.71
CA VAL A 534 7.36 -1.44 -12.28
C VAL A 534 8.12 -0.49 -11.35
N SER A 535 9.08 0.26 -11.88
CA SER A 535 9.84 1.20 -11.07
C SER A 535 9.01 2.40 -10.65
N LYS A 536 9.17 2.81 -9.39
CA LYS A 536 8.70 4.07 -8.83
C LYS A 536 9.84 4.72 -8.07
N MET A 537 9.79 6.03 -7.88
CA MET A 537 10.79 6.73 -7.10
C MET A 537 10.39 6.71 -5.63
N ALA A 538 11.22 6.11 -4.78
CA ALA A 538 11.08 6.21 -3.34
C ALA A 538 11.45 7.62 -2.86
N CYS A 539 10.64 8.18 -1.97
CA CYS A 539 10.82 9.51 -1.41
C CYS A 539 10.46 9.53 0.08
N ILE A 540 11.33 10.12 0.90
CA ILE A 540 11.19 10.20 2.36
C ILE A 540 10.67 11.58 2.78
N LYS A 541 9.70 11.61 3.71
CA LYS A 541 9.19 12.84 4.32
C LYS A 541 10.28 13.47 5.21
N TYR A 542 10.53 14.78 5.08
CA TYR A 542 11.45 15.53 5.95
C TYR A 542 10.77 16.58 6.82
#